data_AF-A0A914KHP6-F1
#
_entry.id   AF-A0A914KHP6-F1
#
_cell.length_a   1.000
_cell.length_b   1.000
_cell.length_c   1.000
_cell.angle_alpha   90.00
_cell.angle_beta   90.00
_cell.angle_gamma   90.00
#
_symmetry.space_group_name_H-M   'P 1'
#
loop_
_entity.id
_entity.type
_entity.pdbx_description
1 polymer ?
#
loop_
_entity_poly.entity_id
_entity_poly.type
_entity_poly.pdbx_seq_one_letter_code
_entity_poly.pdbx_strand_id
1 'polypeptide(L)'
;MYNNLNGTTPNPFPTPTNNTRGCQQCRDILIVRRSDANSINIGQSLERENTLDGCEELTISCFGNPGNTALIVSYFNSSGSDVGATFGSTSISTTLRCNDNSRWTITGNFSSASTEVEEIECIST
;
A
#
# COMPACT_ATOMS: atom_id res chain seq x y z
N MET A 1 11.06 -20.95 -61.19
CA MET A 1 10.33 -21.45 -60.01
C MET A 1 10.91 -20.72 -58.80
N TYR A 2 10.17 -19.81 -58.21
CA TYR A 2 10.53 -19.14 -56.94
C TYR A 2 9.72 -19.78 -55.82
N ASN A 3 10.39 -20.19 -54.73
CA ASN A 3 9.87 -20.55 -53.40
C ASN A 3 11.10 -20.91 -52.51
N ASN A 4 11.19 -20.64 -51.22
CA ASN A 4 10.58 -19.66 -50.33
C ASN A 4 11.40 -19.74 -49.00
N LEU A 5 11.73 -18.58 -48.42
CA LEU A 5 11.95 -18.29 -46.99
C LEU A 5 12.67 -19.33 -46.10
N ASN A 6 13.97 -19.11 -45.88
CA ASN A 6 14.71 -19.68 -44.74
C ASN A 6 14.27 -18.94 -43.46
N GLY A 7 13.34 -19.53 -42.72
CA GLY A 7 12.88 -19.02 -41.43
C GLY A 7 13.96 -19.16 -40.37
N THR A 8 14.52 -18.04 -39.91
CA THR A 8 15.23 -17.97 -38.63
C THR A 8 14.20 -18.08 -37.52
N THR A 9 14.11 -19.24 -36.88
CA THR A 9 13.37 -19.40 -35.62
C THR A 9 14.01 -18.47 -34.58
N PRO A 10 13.28 -17.52 -33.98
CA PRO A 10 13.78 -16.82 -32.82
C PRO A 10 13.94 -17.86 -31.71
N ASN A 11 15.14 -17.90 -31.16
CA ASN A 11 15.48 -18.57 -29.92
C ASN A 11 14.32 -18.38 -28.92
N PRO A 12 13.66 -19.43 -28.41
CA PRO A 12 12.68 -19.25 -27.35
C PRO A 12 13.47 -18.77 -26.13
N PHE A 13 13.46 -17.45 -25.92
CA PHE A 13 13.73 -16.88 -24.62
C PHE A 13 12.96 -17.74 -23.61
N PRO A 14 13.60 -18.25 -22.54
CA PRO A 14 12.86 -18.95 -21.51
C PRO A 14 11.75 -18.03 -21.06
N THR A 15 10.52 -18.43 -21.36
CA THR A 15 9.32 -17.77 -20.87
C THR A 15 9.48 -17.75 -19.35
N PRO A 16 9.40 -16.59 -18.68
CA PRO A 16 9.40 -16.59 -17.23
C PRO A 16 8.15 -17.38 -16.83
N THR A 17 8.39 -18.61 -16.37
CA THR A 17 7.41 -19.40 -15.62
C THR A 17 7.31 -18.75 -14.25
N ASN A 18 6.73 -17.55 -14.19
CA ASN A 18 6.33 -16.94 -12.93
C ASN A 18 5.06 -17.65 -12.48
N ASN A 19 5.27 -18.84 -11.94
CA ASN A 19 4.38 -19.47 -10.99
C ASN A 19 4.73 -19.01 -9.57
N THR A 20 5.20 -17.77 -9.43
CA THR A 20 5.20 -17.04 -8.17
C THR A 20 3.74 -16.69 -7.90
N ARG A 21 3.21 -17.11 -6.76
CA ARG A 21 2.03 -16.43 -6.17
C ARG A 21 2.45 -14.98 -5.93
N GLY A 22 2.36 -14.13 -6.96
CA GLY A 22 2.49 -12.69 -6.79
C GLY A 22 1.32 -12.23 -5.96
N CYS A 23 1.54 -11.35 -4.99
CA CYS A 23 0.43 -10.80 -4.23
C CYS A 23 -0.59 -10.22 -5.21
N GLN A 24 -1.87 -10.50 -4.96
CA GLN A 24 -2.94 -9.98 -5.77
C GLN A 24 -3.00 -8.44 -5.63
N GLN A 25 -3.69 -7.76 -6.54
CA GLN A 25 -3.93 -6.32 -6.40
C GLN A 25 -4.87 -6.07 -5.22
N CYS A 26 -4.50 -5.12 -4.36
CA CYS A 26 -5.34 -4.75 -3.24
C CYS A 26 -6.40 -3.73 -3.67
N ARG A 27 -7.57 -3.80 -3.03
CA ARG A 27 -8.61 -2.79 -3.21
C ARG A 27 -8.15 -1.42 -2.71
N ASP A 28 -8.86 -0.37 -3.10
CA ASP A 28 -8.62 0.95 -2.54
C ASP A 28 -8.80 0.96 -1.01
N ILE A 29 -7.87 1.62 -0.33
CA ILE A 29 -7.98 1.85 1.11
C ILE A 29 -8.94 3.00 1.38
N LEU A 30 -9.72 2.88 2.45
CA LEU A 30 -10.63 3.96 2.83
C LEU A 30 -9.88 4.96 3.71
N ILE A 31 -9.71 6.18 3.22
CA ILE A 31 -9.30 7.30 4.08
C ILE A 31 -10.55 7.81 4.78
N VAL A 32 -10.56 7.71 6.11
CA VAL A 32 -11.63 8.24 6.94
C VAL A 32 -11.21 9.54 7.62
N ARG A 33 -12.21 10.33 7.98
CA ARG A 33 -12.06 11.48 8.86
C ARG A 33 -13.15 11.38 9.91
N ARG A 34 -12.78 11.03 11.14
CA ARG A 34 -13.72 10.92 12.26
C ARG A 34 -13.93 12.32 12.83
N SER A 35 -15.13 12.60 13.35
CA SER A 35 -15.57 13.95 13.73
C SER A 35 -14.92 14.50 15.01
N ASP A 36 -13.76 13.98 15.41
CA ASP A 36 -13.09 14.41 16.64
C ASP A 36 -12.35 15.76 16.44
N ALA A 37 -12.13 16.46 17.54
CA ALA A 37 -11.51 17.79 17.54
C ALA A 37 -10.05 17.79 17.04
N ASN A 38 -9.45 16.61 16.90
CA ASN A 38 -8.07 16.39 16.51
C ASN A 38 -7.94 15.99 15.01
N SER A 39 -9.05 15.65 14.36
CA SER A 39 -9.16 15.35 12.94
C SER A 39 -9.29 16.65 12.13
N ILE A 40 -8.21 17.44 12.16
CA ILE A 40 -8.06 18.68 11.38
C ILE A 40 -7.88 18.31 9.89
N ASN A 41 -8.18 19.24 8.97
CA ASN A 41 -7.84 19.06 7.56
C ASN A 41 -6.30 18.96 7.42
N ILE A 42 -5.82 17.75 7.21
CA ILE A 42 -4.42 17.39 7.04
C ILE A 42 -4.20 17.13 5.57
N GLY A 43 -3.11 17.65 5.01
CA GLY A 43 -2.73 17.30 3.64
C GLY A 43 -2.42 15.81 3.57
N GLN A 44 -2.90 15.13 2.53
CA GLN A 44 -2.66 13.70 2.34
C GLN A 44 -2.23 13.42 0.91
N SER A 45 -1.26 12.53 0.73
CA SER A 45 -0.94 11.94 -0.57
C SER A 45 -0.90 10.43 -0.49
N LEU A 46 -1.34 9.79 -1.56
CA LEU A 46 -1.32 8.36 -1.77
C LEU A 46 -0.47 8.05 -2.99
N GLU A 47 0.55 7.22 -2.82
CA GLU A 47 1.44 6.79 -3.90
C GLU A 47 1.44 5.26 -3.96
N ARG A 48 1.11 4.71 -5.14
CA ARG A 48 1.05 3.25 -5.37
C ARG A 48 2.24 2.82 -6.21
N GLU A 49 2.90 1.75 -5.79
CA GLU A 49 4.03 1.16 -6.49
C GLU A 49 3.90 -0.37 -6.51
N ASN A 50 4.38 -1.01 -7.58
CA ASN A 50 4.53 -2.46 -7.62
C ASN A 50 5.96 -2.83 -7.22
N THR A 51 6.10 -3.73 -6.25
CA THR A 51 7.38 -4.24 -5.81
C THR A 51 7.93 -5.29 -6.77
N LEU A 52 9.23 -5.57 -6.67
CA LEU A 52 9.92 -6.54 -7.54
C LEU A 52 9.38 -7.97 -7.45
N ASP A 53 8.75 -8.34 -6.33
CA ASP A 53 8.08 -9.63 -6.14
C ASP A 53 6.60 -9.62 -6.57
N GLY A 54 6.14 -8.53 -7.20
CA GLY A 54 4.83 -8.42 -7.80
C GLY A 54 3.73 -8.02 -6.83
N CYS A 55 4.06 -7.62 -5.60
CA CYS A 55 3.10 -7.12 -4.63
C CYS A 55 2.91 -5.61 -4.77
N GLU A 56 1.75 -5.11 -4.35
CA GLU A 56 1.48 -3.68 -4.36
C GLU A 56 1.89 -3.05 -3.03
N GLU A 57 2.55 -1.90 -3.07
CA GLU A 57 2.78 -1.03 -1.92
C GLU A 57 2.01 0.29 -2.10
N LEU A 58 1.45 0.76 -0.99
CA LEU A 58 0.76 2.03 -0.89
C LEU A 58 1.44 2.89 0.17
N THR A 59 2.07 3.97 -0.27
CA THR A 59 2.63 4.97 0.63
C THR A 59 1.60 6.04 0.91
N ILE A 60 1.30 6.24 2.20
CA ILE A 60 0.43 7.29 2.71
C ILE A 60 1.32 8.34 3.37
N SER A 61 1.25 9.57 2.88
CA SER A 61 1.90 10.71 3.54
C SER A 61 0.85 11.63 4.10
N CYS A 62 0.95 11.94 5.39
CA CYS A 62 0.15 12.95 6.06
C CYS A 62 1.02 14.18 6.36
N PHE A 63 0.46 15.37 6.24
CA PHE A 63 1.15 16.65 6.47
C PHE A 63 0.40 17.48 7.52
N GLY A 64 0.98 17.57 8.72
CA GLY A 64 0.44 18.35 9.82
C GLY A 64 0.54 19.85 9.56
N ASN A 65 -0.23 20.62 10.32
CA ASN A 65 -0.11 22.08 10.30
C ASN A 65 1.11 22.50 11.15
N PRO A 66 1.93 23.48 10.75
CA PRO A 66 3.07 23.99 11.55
C PRO A 66 2.74 24.47 12.98
N GLY A 67 1.45 24.59 13.36
CA GLY A 67 1.01 24.84 14.73
C GLY A 67 0.76 23.60 15.60
N ASN A 68 0.78 22.40 15.01
CA ASN A 68 0.47 21.15 15.70
C ASN A 68 1.75 20.50 16.23
N THR A 69 1.63 19.83 17.37
CA THR A 69 2.75 19.20 18.08
C THR A 69 2.94 17.75 17.69
N ALA A 70 1.89 17.08 17.21
CA ALA A 70 1.95 15.70 16.76
C ALA A 70 1.10 15.45 15.51
N LEU A 71 1.50 14.41 14.79
CA LEU A 71 0.82 13.84 13.64
C LEU A 71 0.76 12.33 13.83
N ILE A 72 -0.41 11.76 13.64
CA ILE A 72 -0.70 10.35 13.91
C ILE A 72 -1.36 9.76 12.67
N VAL A 73 -0.93 8.58 12.25
CA VAL A 73 -1.64 7.76 11.27
C VAL A 73 -2.22 6.58 12.02
N SER A 74 -3.53 6.57 12.22
CA SER A 74 -4.23 5.46 12.86
C SER A 74 -4.75 4.48 11.81
N TYR A 75 -4.62 3.19 12.09
CA TYR A 75 -5.03 2.11 11.21
C TYR A 75 -6.24 1.39 11.81
N PHE A 76 -7.23 1.09 10.98
CA PHE A 76 -8.41 0.34 11.39
C PHE A 76 -8.63 -0.88 10.51
N ASN A 77 -9.12 -1.96 11.08
CA ASN A 77 -9.54 -3.15 10.35
C ASN A 77 -10.99 -3.03 9.83
N SER A 78 -11.48 -4.10 9.22
CA SER A 78 -12.84 -4.19 8.64
C SER A 78 -13.99 -3.99 9.63
N SER A 79 -13.76 -4.19 10.93
CA SER A 79 -14.76 -3.92 11.97
C SER A 79 -14.69 -2.48 12.50
N GLY A 80 -13.79 -1.65 11.95
CA GLY A 80 -13.53 -0.29 12.41
C GLY A 80 -12.71 -0.22 13.70
N SER A 81 -12.15 -1.34 14.15
CA SER A 81 -11.32 -1.41 15.36
C SER A 81 -9.91 -0.91 15.08
N ASP A 82 -9.33 -0.15 16.02
CA ASP A 82 -7.94 0.29 15.96
C ASP A 82 -7.02 -0.94 15.99
N VAL A 83 -6.09 -0.99 15.05
CA VAL A 83 -5.10 -2.05 14.91
C VAL A 83 -3.65 -1.56 14.98
N GLY A 84 -3.46 -0.27 15.25
CA GLY A 84 -2.15 0.35 15.40
C GLY A 84 -2.14 1.81 15.00
N ALA A 85 -1.00 2.44 15.25
CA ALA A 85 -0.74 3.80 14.80
C ALA A 85 0.75 4.04 14.53
N THR A 86 1.04 5.02 13.65
CA THR A 86 2.39 5.56 13.45
C THR A 86 2.39 7.03 13.85
N PHE A 87 3.44 7.47 14.54
CA PHE A 87 3.55 8.82 15.12
C PHE A 87 4.67 9.64 14.46
N GLY A 88 4.41 10.92 14.28
CA GLY A 88 5.32 11.92 13.73
C GLY A 88 4.96 13.32 14.23
N SER A 89 5.51 14.35 13.60
CA SER A 89 5.33 15.75 14.03
C SER A 89 4.84 16.64 12.89
N THR A 90 5.69 16.91 11.90
CA THR A 90 5.38 17.82 10.78
C THR A 90 4.82 17.09 9.57
N SER A 91 5.42 15.95 9.26
CA SER A 91 5.01 15.07 8.18
C SER A 91 5.34 13.64 8.59
N ILE A 92 4.50 12.71 8.20
CA ILE A 92 4.73 11.29 8.42
C ILE A 92 4.35 10.55 7.15
N SER A 93 5.19 9.61 6.76
CA SER A 93 4.90 8.69 5.67
C SER A 93 4.94 7.28 6.23
N THR A 94 3.94 6.49 5.86
CA THR A 94 3.85 5.08 6.17
C THR A 94 3.57 4.31 4.89
N THR A 95 4.06 3.08 4.82
CA THR A 95 3.81 2.20 3.70
C THR A 95 2.94 1.07 4.19
N LEU A 96 1.93 0.74 3.39
CA LEU A 96 1.19 -0.50 3.48
C LEU A 96 1.61 -1.40 2.34
N ARG A 97 1.60 -2.70 2.59
CA ARG A 97 1.87 -3.69 1.57
C ARG A 97 0.68 -4.63 1.41
N CYS A 98 0.34 -4.90 0.17
CA CYS A 98 -0.66 -5.89 -0.17
C CYS A 98 -0.11 -7.29 0.07
N ASN A 99 -0.87 -8.11 0.80
CA ASN A 99 -0.51 -9.50 1.06
C ASN A 99 -1.16 -10.47 0.05
N ASP A 100 -0.86 -11.76 0.18
CA ASP A 100 -1.39 -12.84 -0.66
C ASP A 100 -2.93 -12.95 -0.66
N ASN A 101 -3.61 -12.37 0.34
CA ASN A 101 -5.06 -12.40 0.48
C ASN A 101 -5.76 -11.15 -0.10
N SER A 102 -5.04 -10.32 -0.88
CA SER A 102 -5.54 -9.00 -1.34
C SER A 102 -5.95 -8.10 -0.18
N ARG A 103 -5.13 -8.05 0.89
CA ARG A 103 -5.36 -7.18 2.05
C ARG A 103 -4.14 -6.33 2.34
N TRP A 104 -4.39 -5.08 2.71
CA TRP A 104 -3.33 -4.17 3.14
C TRP A 104 -2.83 -4.56 4.52
N THR A 105 -1.52 -4.50 4.69
CA THR A 105 -0.84 -4.83 5.94
C THR A 105 0.20 -3.76 6.22
N ILE A 106 0.45 -3.47 7.49
CA ILE A 106 1.45 -2.46 7.87
C ILE A 106 2.85 -3.01 7.56
N THR A 107 3.66 -2.23 6.83
CA THR A 107 5.01 -2.62 6.42
C THR A 107 5.86 -2.98 7.65
N GLY A 108 6.35 -4.22 7.69
CA GLY A 108 7.13 -4.78 8.80
C GLY A 108 6.67 -6.16 9.28
N ASN A 109 5.47 -6.60 8.91
CA ASN A 109 4.97 -7.94 9.21
C ASN A 109 4.13 -8.45 8.03
N PHE A 110 4.72 -9.25 7.13
CA PHE A 110 4.10 -9.68 5.85
C PHE A 110 3.61 -11.13 5.84
N SER A 111 3.41 -11.72 7.03
CA SER A 111 2.82 -13.06 7.11
C SER A 111 1.30 -12.99 6.94
N SER A 112 0.64 -14.11 6.61
CA SER A 112 -0.83 -14.22 6.65
C SER A 112 -1.44 -14.05 8.06
N ALA A 113 -0.59 -13.87 9.09
CA ALA A 113 -0.97 -13.49 10.45
C ALA A 113 -0.77 -11.99 10.74
N SER A 114 -0.48 -11.19 9.70
CA SER A 114 -0.35 -9.75 9.79
C SER A 114 -1.70 -9.08 10.04
N THR A 115 -1.66 -7.96 10.76
CA THR A 115 -2.87 -7.21 11.05
C THR A 115 -3.34 -6.47 9.79
N GLU A 116 -4.53 -6.82 9.33
CA GLU A 116 -5.12 -6.24 8.12
C GLU A 116 -5.64 -4.83 8.39
N VAL A 117 -5.41 -3.94 7.42
CA VAL A 117 -5.87 -2.55 7.44
C VAL A 117 -6.90 -2.36 6.32
N GLU A 118 -8.02 -1.75 6.66
CA GLU A 118 -9.05 -1.36 5.69
C GLU A 118 -9.34 0.13 5.69
N GLU A 119 -9.11 0.81 6.83
CA GLU A 119 -9.26 2.26 6.95
C GLU A 119 -8.02 2.91 7.55
N ILE A 120 -7.77 4.15 7.15
CA ILE A 120 -6.72 5.01 7.72
C ILE A 120 -7.31 6.35 8.11
N GLU A 121 -6.83 6.87 9.23
CA GLU A 121 -7.04 8.25 9.62
C GLU A 121 -5.71 8.96 9.86
N CYS A 122 -5.50 10.10 9.19
CA CYS A 122 -4.45 11.05 9.56
C CYS A 122 -5.02 12.03 10.61
N ILE A 123 -4.37 12.18 11.76
CA ILE A 123 -4.80 13.02 12.89
C ILE A 123 -3.66 13.97 13.25
N SER A 124 -3.94 15.23 13.59
CA SER A 124 -2.91 16.20 13.96
C SER A 124 -3.37 17.04 15.15
N THR A 125 -2.53 17.11 16.18
CA THR A 125 -2.86 17.64 17.51
C THR A 125 -1.87 18.67 18.01
#